data_AF-A0A972BFS4-F1
#
_entry.id   AF-A0A972BFS4-F1
#
_cell.length_a   1.000
_cell.length_b   1.000
_cell.length_c   1.000
_cell.angle_alpha   90.00
_cell.angle_beta   90.00
_cell.angle_gamma   90.00
#
_symmetry.space_group_name_H-M   'P 1'
#
loop_
_entity.id
_entity.type
_entity.pdbx_description
1 polymer ?
#
loop_
_entity_poly.entity_id
_entity_poly.type
_entity_poly.pdbx_seq_one_letter_code
_entity_poly.pdbx_strand_id
1 'polypeptide(L)'
;MRPSGSRWEAHKGFAEFMWAYLDCFSGVSGNMFLGALLDAGVPIEVFEDVIESLGLEDVEVKTASVTKHGIAGCYVEVRHPEQHVHRHLQDIVDIIDGAGFEPQVREKAVEVFRRLAAAEAEAHGTSIDKVHFHEVGAVDAIVDVVCTVVGFHYLGVSKILASPVQLGTGFIKVAHGMMPVPVPATMNLLKGVPSYSRGIEAELATPTGAALLTSLASSYGPLPAGRILEVGYGAGTRELPIPNLLRLVLIEPANEDRNLWSMDEVALLECNLDDHNPETIPPLISKLLDAGAWDAYVEDVTMKGGRPGI
;
A
#
# COMPACT_ATOMS: atom_id res chain seq x y z
N MET A 1 -17.53 -10.32 31.86
CA MET A 1 -16.19 -10.90 32.12
C MET A 1 -15.55 -11.12 30.76
N ARG A 2 -14.51 -10.34 30.39
CA ARG A 2 -13.77 -10.53 29.14
C ARG A 2 -12.98 -11.85 29.22
N PRO A 3 -12.90 -12.68 28.16
CA PRO A 3 -12.08 -13.89 28.17
C PRO A 3 -10.60 -13.54 28.29
N SER A 4 -9.83 -14.38 28.98
CA SER A 4 -8.43 -14.18 29.36
C SER A 4 -7.40 -14.38 28.22
N GLY A 5 -7.76 -14.07 26.98
CA GLY A 5 -6.81 -14.02 25.85
C GLY A 5 -6.13 -12.65 25.78
N SER A 6 -4.99 -12.55 25.10
CA SER A 6 -4.40 -11.26 24.74
C SER A 6 -5.46 -10.41 24.00
N ARG A 7 -5.53 -9.12 24.32
CA ARG A 7 -6.56 -8.17 23.84
C ARG A 7 -6.55 -7.97 22.31
N TRP A 8 -5.50 -8.46 21.65
CA TRP A 8 -5.22 -8.34 20.22
C TRP A 8 -4.73 -9.68 19.63
N GLU A 9 -5.12 -10.82 20.22
CA GLU A 9 -4.80 -12.13 19.64
C GLU A 9 -5.32 -12.25 18.21
N ALA A 10 -4.52 -12.88 17.35
CA ALA A 10 -4.91 -13.19 15.98
C ALA A 10 -6.25 -13.96 15.98
N HIS A 11 -7.21 -13.45 15.22
CA HIS A 11 -8.55 -14.00 15.15
C HIS A 11 -8.53 -15.35 14.44
N LYS A 12 -8.76 -16.43 15.18
CA LYS A 12 -8.73 -17.83 14.69
C LYS A 12 -9.86 -18.19 13.70
N GLY A 13 -10.70 -17.23 13.32
CA GLY A 13 -11.81 -17.43 12.38
C GLY A 13 -11.44 -17.25 10.90
N PHE A 14 -10.24 -16.75 10.59
CA PHE A 14 -9.77 -16.58 9.21
C PHE A 14 -8.92 -17.79 8.76
N ALA A 15 -8.87 -18.05 7.45
CA ALA A 15 -8.20 -19.22 6.87
C ALA A 15 -6.71 -19.30 7.26
N GLU A 16 -6.15 -20.51 7.38
CA GLU A 16 -4.74 -20.75 7.78
C GLU A 16 -3.71 -20.04 6.89
N PHE A 17 -4.08 -19.64 5.67
CA PHE A 17 -3.24 -18.91 4.72
C PHE A 17 -4.01 -17.75 4.10
N MET A 18 -3.95 -16.58 4.72
CA MET A 18 -4.57 -15.36 4.21
C MET A 18 -3.52 -14.32 3.83
N TRP A 19 -3.68 -13.72 2.65
CA TRP A 19 -2.90 -12.56 2.20
C TRP A 19 -3.78 -11.31 2.22
N ALA A 20 -3.16 -10.15 2.38
CA ALA A 20 -3.78 -8.85 2.16
C ALA A 20 -3.22 -8.22 0.88
N TYR A 21 -4.09 -7.72 0.02
CA TYR A 21 -3.71 -6.91 -1.14
C TYR A 21 -4.21 -5.48 -0.95
N LEU A 22 -3.28 -4.53 -1.00
CA LEU A 22 -3.53 -3.10 -0.92
C LEU A 22 -3.64 -2.53 -2.33
N ASP A 23 -4.85 -2.17 -2.73
CA ASP A 23 -5.08 -1.48 -3.99
C ASP A 23 -5.01 0.04 -3.79
N CYS A 24 -3.84 0.59 -4.07
CA CYS A 24 -3.46 1.98 -3.80
C CYS A 24 -3.86 2.94 -4.94
N PHE A 25 -5.03 2.71 -5.56
CA PHE A 25 -5.47 3.44 -6.76
C PHE A 25 -5.69 4.94 -6.54
N SER A 26 -5.98 5.37 -5.31
CA SER A 26 -6.11 6.78 -4.92
C SER A 26 -5.04 7.23 -3.93
N GLY A 27 -3.92 6.50 -3.83
CA GLY A 27 -2.85 6.74 -2.86
C GLY A 27 -3.04 6.02 -1.53
N VAL A 28 -2.34 6.50 -0.50
CA VAL A 28 -2.28 5.89 0.84
C VAL A 28 -2.09 6.95 1.93
N SER A 29 -2.82 6.82 3.03
CA SER A 29 -2.62 7.59 4.26
C SER A 29 -2.91 6.71 5.48
N GLY A 30 -2.43 7.11 6.67
CA GLY A 30 -2.61 6.29 7.88
C GLY A 30 -4.07 6.04 8.23
N ASN A 31 -4.91 7.09 8.22
CA ASN A 31 -6.35 6.93 8.43
C ASN A 31 -7.05 6.05 7.38
N MET A 32 -6.56 6.01 6.13
CA MET A 32 -7.06 5.09 5.10
C MET A 32 -6.69 3.63 5.42
N PHE A 33 -5.53 3.36 6.00
CA PHE A 33 -5.21 2.02 6.51
C PHE A 33 -6.15 1.59 7.64
N LEU A 34 -6.35 2.46 8.64
CA LEU A 34 -7.25 2.17 9.76
C LEU A 34 -8.68 1.92 9.28
N GLY A 35 -9.20 2.78 8.40
CA GLY A 35 -10.55 2.61 7.85
C GLY A 35 -10.69 1.32 7.05
N ALA A 36 -9.69 0.97 6.24
CA ALA A 36 -9.75 -0.26 5.43
C ALA A 36 -9.71 -1.52 6.31
N LEU A 37 -8.98 -1.49 7.43
CA LEU A 37 -8.94 -2.60 8.39
C LEU A 37 -10.26 -2.77 9.14
N LEU A 38 -10.86 -1.68 9.63
CA LEU A 38 -12.17 -1.72 10.29
C LEU A 38 -13.26 -2.21 9.35
N ASP A 39 -13.27 -1.69 8.11
CA ASP A 39 -14.25 -2.10 7.10
C ASP A 39 -14.05 -3.55 6.63
N ALA A 40 -12.82 -4.08 6.74
CA ALA A 40 -12.50 -5.49 6.50
C ALA A 40 -12.78 -6.41 7.72
N GLY A 41 -13.34 -5.88 8.80
CA GLY A 41 -13.83 -6.68 9.93
C GLY A 41 -12.96 -6.67 11.20
N VAL A 42 -11.94 -5.81 11.29
CA VAL A 42 -11.26 -5.56 12.58
C VAL A 42 -12.22 -4.81 13.52
N PRO A 43 -12.52 -5.32 14.73
CA PRO A 43 -13.35 -4.59 15.69
C PRO A 43 -12.66 -3.31 16.17
N ILE A 44 -13.42 -2.24 16.37
CA ILE A 44 -12.89 -0.96 16.85
C ILE A 44 -12.24 -1.09 18.23
N GLU A 45 -12.73 -2.02 19.05
CA GLU A 45 -12.23 -2.31 20.39
C GLU A 45 -10.76 -2.75 20.37
N VAL A 46 -10.29 -3.34 19.26
CA VAL A 46 -8.86 -3.67 19.09
C VAL A 46 -8.02 -2.40 19.08
N PHE A 47 -8.48 -1.34 18.41
CA PHE A 47 -7.76 -0.06 18.36
C PHE A 47 -7.88 0.71 19.68
N GLU A 48 -9.04 0.65 20.34
CA GLU A 48 -9.21 1.24 21.67
C GLU A 48 -8.28 0.57 22.71
N ASP A 49 -8.18 -0.76 22.71
CA ASP A 49 -7.28 -1.50 23.60
C ASP A 49 -5.80 -1.18 23.29
N VAL A 50 -5.43 -0.94 22.02
CA VAL A 50 -4.08 -0.48 21.64
C VAL A 50 -3.77 0.89 22.21
N ILE A 51 -4.68 1.85 22.08
CA ILE A 51 -4.50 3.22 22.59
C ILE A 51 -4.36 3.23 24.11
N GLU A 52 -5.17 2.45 24.81
CA GLU A 52 -5.05 2.25 26.26
C GLU A 52 -3.67 1.69 26.62
N SER A 53 -3.19 0.68 25.88
CA SER A 53 -1.89 0.04 26.13
C SER A 53 -0.70 0.97 25.87
N LEU A 54 -0.82 1.87 24.89
CA LEU A 54 0.19 2.90 24.60
C LEU A 54 0.24 4.01 25.67
N GLY A 55 -0.71 4.04 26.62
CA GLY A 55 -0.77 5.07 27.65
C GLY A 55 -1.03 6.47 27.08
N LEU A 56 -1.74 6.56 25.94
CA LEU A 56 -2.06 7.82 25.30
C LEU A 56 -3.34 8.41 25.91
N GLU A 57 -3.17 9.36 26.83
CA GLU A 57 -4.28 10.08 27.47
C GLU A 57 -4.99 11.01 26.48
N ASP A 58 -6.32 11.13 26.62
CA ASP A 58 -7.19 12.01 25.82
C ASP A 58 -7.12 11.76 24.30
N VAL A 59 -6.76 10.53 23.89
CA VAL A 59 -6.78 10.10 22.50
C VAL A 59 -7.99 9.22 22.23
N GLU A 60 -8.74 9.54 21.18
CA GLU A 60 -9.94 8.80 20.77
C GLU A 60 -9.93 8.53 19.27
N VAL A 61 -10.32 7.32 18.87
CA VAL A 61 -10.57 6.99 17.46
C VAL A 61 -12.06 7.12 17.17
N LYS A 62 -12.41 8.02 16.25
CA LYS A 62 -13.76 8.17 15.73
C LYS A 62 -13.87 7.56 14.35
N THR A 63 -14.95 6.83 14.13
CA THR A 63 -15.25 6.19 12.85
C THR A 63 -16.55 6.74 12.26
N ALA A 64 -16.61 6.90 10.95
CA ALA A 64 -17.83 7.26 10.25
C ALA A 64 -17.96 6.45 8.95
N SER A 65 -19.13 5.87 8.70
CA SER A 65 -19.46 5.36 7.37
C SER A 65 -19.66 6.53 6.41
N VAL A 66 -18.89 6.54 5.32
CA VAL A 66 -18.91 7.60 4.32
C VAL A 66 -19.08 7.02 2.92
N THR A 67 -19.52 7.86 1.99
CA THR A 67 -19.60 7.50 0.57
C THR A 67 -18.70 8.43 -0.24
N LYS A 68 -17.71 7.87 -0.94
CA LYS A 68 -16.83 8.60 -1.85
C LYS A 68 -17.14 8.17 -3.28
N HIS A 69 -17.68 9.07 -4.10
CA HIS A 69 -18.02 8.78 -5.51
C HIS A 69 -18.93 7.54 -5.69
N GLY A 70 -19.90 7.36 -4.78
CA GLY A 70 -20.83 6.22 -4.80
C GLY A 70 -20.32 4.93 -4.17
N ILE A 71 -19.06 4.90 -3.72
CA ILE A 71 -18.48 3.74 -3.01
C ILE A 71 -18.52 4.01 -1.50
N ALA A 72 -19.12 3.08 -0.75
CA ALA A 72 -19.12 3.14 0.71
C ALA A 72 -17.74 2.77 1.26
N GLY A 73 -17.37 3.36 2.40
CA GLY A 73 -16.18 2.99 3.16
C GLY A 73 -16.18 3.57 4.57
N CYS A 74 -15.14 3.26 5.33
CA CYS A 74 -14.95 3.73 6.69
C CYS A 74 -13.94 4.88 6.71
N TYR A 75 -14.36 6.05 7.21
CA TYR A 75 -13.47 7.15 7.56
C TYR A 75 -13.07 7.03 9.02
N VAL A 76 -11.78 7.19 9.29
CA VAL A 76 -11.22 7.21 10.65
C VAL A 76 -10.61 8.58 10.92
N GLU A 77 -10.90 9.11 12.10
CA GLU A 77 -10.32 10.33 12.66
C GLU A 77 -9.72 10.01 14.02
N VAL A 78 -8.43 10.27 14.19
CA VAL A 78 -7.78 10.24 15.50
C VAL A 78 -7.95 11.63 16.11
N ARG A 79 -8.59 11.70 17.28
CA ARG A 79 -8.80 12.94 18.02
C ARG A 79 -7.89 12.96 19.22
N HIS A 80 -7.14 14.03 19.36
CA HIS A 80 -6.31 14.30 20.51
C HIS A 80 -6.22 15.81 20.74
N PRO A 81 -5.94 16.27 21.98
CA PRO A 81 -5.68 17.69 22.24
C PRO A 81 -4.46 18.19 21.45
N GLU A 82 -4.40 19.48 21.15
CA GLU A 82 -3.17 20.06 20.58
C GLU A 82 -2.00 19.83 21.54
N GLN A 83 -1.00 19.06 21.09
CA GLN A 83 0.21 18.82 21.84
C GLN A 83 1.35 19.59 21.18
N HIS A 84 1.97 20.51 21.93
CA HIS A 84 3.24 21.15 21.55
C HIS A 84 4.45 20.28 21.92
N VAL A 85 4.24 19.02 22.27
CA VAL A 85 5.31 18.10 22.67
C VAL A 85 5.99 17.56 21.43
N HIS A 86 7.23 17.98 21.23
CA HIS A 86 8.10 17.42 20.21
C HIS A 86 8.56 16.04 20.67
N ARG A 87 8.13 14.99 19.96
CA ARG A 87 8.61 13.62 20.19
C ARG A 87 9.73 13.31 19.19
N HIS A 88 10.79 12.71 19.71
CA HIS A 88 11.84 12.08 18.94
C HIS A 88 11.52 10.60 18.71
N LEU A 89 12.28 9.96 17.83
CA LEU A 89 12.14 8.53 17.55
C LEU A 89 12.27 7.69 18.83
N GLN A 90 13.21 8.03 19.72
CA GLN A 90 13.40 7.26 20.95
C GLN A 90 12.17 7.32 21.87
N ASP A 91 11.52 8.49 22.00
CA ASP A 91 10.30 8.61 22.80
C ASP A 91 9.18 7.70 22.28
N ILE A 92 9.07 7.58 20.95
CA ILE A 92 8.08 6.71 20.31
C ILE A 92 8.41 5.24 20.54
N VAL A 93 9.69 4.85 20.42
CA VAL A 93 10.14 3.49 20.69
C VAL A 93 9.85 3.11 22.14
N ASP A 94 10.15 3.99 23.09
CA ASP A 94 9.92 3.73 24.52
C ASP A 94 8.42 3.53 24.83
N ILE A 95 7.54 4.29 24.17
CA ILE A 95 6.08 4.10 24.26
C ILE A 95 5.67 2.72 23.75
N ILE A 96 6.15 2.32 22.56
CA ILE A 96 5.79 1.04 21.95
C ILE A 96 6.34 -0.13 22.78
N ASP A 97 7.57 -0.01 23.30
CA ASP A 97 8.22 -1.02 24.13
C ASP A 97 7.51 -1.19 25.48
N GLY A 98 6.99 -0.10 26.05
CA GLY A 98 6.22 -0.10 27.30
C GLY A 98 4.80 -0.67 27.18
N ALA A 99 4.26 -0.76 25.97
CA ALA A 99 2.86 -1.12 25.72
C ALA A 99 2.56 -2.63 25.72
N GLY A 100 3.57 -3.50 25.96
CA GLY A 100 3.34 -4.93 26.17
C GLY A 100 2.88 -5.72 24.94
N PHE A 101 3.12 -5.21 23.73
CA PHE A 101 2.78 -5.91 22.49
C PHE A 101 3.61 -7.18 22.25
N GLU A 102 3.08 -8.09 21.42
CA GLU A 102 3.84 -9.24 20.94
C GLU A 102 5.10 -8.79 20.18
N PRO A 103 6.22 -9.55 20.24
CA PRO A 103 7.49 -9.14 19.64
C PRO A 103 7.38 -8.72 18.17
N GLN A 104 6.61 -9.47 17.36
CA GLN A 104 6.45 -9.18 15.93
C GLN A 104 5.71 -7.85 15.66
N VAL A 105 4.71 -7.51 16.48
CA VAL A 105 3.97 -6.25 16.37
C VAL A 105 4.89 -5.08 16.76
N ARG A 106 5.58 -5.21 17.89
CA ARG A 106 6.53 -4.20 18.38
C ARG A 106 7.64 -3.94 17.37
N GLU A 107 8.30 -4.99 16.90
CA GLU A 107 9.40 -4.91 15.94
C GLU A 107 8.95 -4.25 14.64
N LYS A 108 7.78 -4.63 14.12
CA LYS A 108 7.25 -4.06 12.87
C LYS A 108 6.83 -2.60 13.03
N ALA A 109 6.18 -2.22 14.13
CA ALA A 109 5.82 -0.82 14.40
C ALA A 109 7.07 0.07 14.52
N VAL A 110 8.10 -0.40 15.24
CA VAL A 110 9.38 0.31 15.36
C VAL A 110 10.10 0.40 14.01
N GLU A 111 10.04 -0.63 13.17
CA GLU A 111 10.59 -0.60 11.81
C GLU A 111 9.95 0.52 10.97
N VAL A 112 8.62 0.65 11.01
CA VAL A 112 7.89 1.71 10.30
C VAL A 112 8.39 3.10 10.74
N PHE A 113 8.49 3.34 12.05
CA PHE A 113 8.98 4.61 12.58
C PHE A 113 10.44 4.90 12.24
N ARG A 114 11.30 3.88 12.25
CA ARG A 114 12.71 4.03 11.83
C ARG A 114 12.80 4.41 10.35
N ARG A 115 12.00 3.79 9.48
CA ARG A 115 11.96 4.15 8.04
C ARG A 115 11.44 5.57 7.83
N LEU A 116 10.37 5.96 8.51
CA LEU A 116 9.85 7.32 8.46
C LEU A 116 10.91 8.33 8.95
N ALA A 117 11.53 8.08 10.10
CA ALA A 117 12.58 8.94 10.63
C ALA A 117 13.79 9.05 9.69
N ALA A 118 14.21 7.96 9.05
CA ALA A 118 15.31 7.99 8.08
C ALA A 118 14.96 8.85 6.85
N ALA A 119 13.73 8.75 6.36
CA ALA A 119 13.27 9.52 5.21
C ALA A 119 13.15 11.03 5.52
N GLU A 120 12.66 11.37 6.72
CA GLU A 120 12.62 12.75 7.22
C GLU A 120 14.03 13.31 7.45
N ALA A 121 14.94 12.52 8.04
CA ALA A 121 16.33 12.91 8.25
C ALA A 121 17.01 13.26 6.92
N GLU A 122 16.81 12.43 5.89
CA GLU A 122 17.32 12.68 4.54
C GLU A 122 16.69 13.94 3.92
N ALA A 123 15.36 14.11 4.03
CA ALA A 123 14.64 15.27 3.52
C ALA A 123 15.14 16.60 4.13
N HIS A 124 15.50 16.57 5.41
CA HIS A 124 15.96 17.73 6.17
C HIS A 124 17.49 17.86 6.25
N GLY A 125 18.26 16.94 5.66
CA GLY A 125 19.73 16.94 5.74
C GLY A 125 20.27 16.84 7.17
N THR A 126 19.57 16.12 8.05
CA THR A 126 19.90 15.95 9.47
C THR A 126 20.13 14.48 9.82
N SER A 127 20.42 14.17 11.09
CA SER A 127 20.51 12.80 11.60
C SER A 127 19.15 12.32 12.12
N ILE A 128 18.91 11.00 12.09
CA ILE A 128 17.69 10.36 12.60
C ILE A 128 17.38 10.81 14.03
N ASP A 129 18.40 10.89 14.89
CA ASP A 129 18.23 11.30 16.30
C ASP A 129 17.76 12.74 16.48
N LYS A 130 17.90 13.58 15.45
CA LYS A 130 17.47 14.99 15.44
C LYS A 130 16.17 15.21 14.68
N VAL A 131 15.57 14.15 14.13
CA VAL A 131 14.25 14.24 13.52
C VAL A 131 13.25 14.49 14.63
N HIS A 132 12.38 15.47 14.37
CA HIS A 132 11.23 15.71 15.20
C HIS A 132 9.96 15.52 14.37
N PHE A 133 9.02 14.76 14.92
CA PHE A 133 7.74 14.50 14.27
C PHE A 133 6.78 15.66 14.52
N HIS A 134 7.03 16.80 13.88
CA HIS A 134 6.21 18.01 14.00
C HIS A 134 5.09 18.07 12.96
N GLU A 135 5.31 17.53 11.77
CA GLU A 135 4.35 17.63 10.66
C GLU A 135 3.34 16.49 10.62
N VAL A 136 3.63 15.37 11.28
CA VAL A 136 2.82 14.14 11.18
C VAL A 136 1.80 14.02 12.33
N GLY A 137 1.82 14.94 13.30
CA GLY A 137 1.07 14.76 14.56
C GLY A 137 1.59 13.51 15.26
N ALA A 138 2.56 13.65 16.17
CA ALA A 138 3.24 12.47 16.73
C ALA A 138 2.26 11.43 17.30
N VAL A 139 1.11 11.87 17.84
CA VAL A 139 0.03 11.00 18.30
C VAL A 139 -0.72 10.35 17.13
N ASP A 140 -1.19 11.11 16.14
CA ASP A 140 -1.83 10.57 14.93
C ASP A 140 -0.97 9.48 14.28
N ALA A 141 0.32 9.76 14.10
CA ALA A 141 1.28 8.82 13.54
C ALA A 141 1.42 7.54 14.38
N ILE A 142 1.48 7.66 15.72
CA ILE A 142 1.54 6.50 16.62
C ILE A 142 0.29 5.64 16.47
N VAL A 143 -0.88 6.26 16.51
CA VAL A 143 -2.16 5.53 16.39
C VAL A 143 -2.26 4.89 15.01
N ASP A 144 -2.02 5.65 13.93
CA ASP A 144 -2.04 5.14 12.56
C ASP A 144 -1.11 3.94 12.38
N VAL A 145 0.14 4.04 12.85
CA VAL A 145 1.13 2.99 12.65
C VAL A 145 0.83 1.76 13.50
N VAL A 146 0.65 1.94 14.81
CA VAL A 146 0.52 0.82 15.74
C VAL A 146 -0.80 0.10 15.53
N CYS A 147 -1.92 0.83 15.37
CA CYS A 147 -3.22 0.20 15.10
C CYS A 147 -3.24 -0.49 13.73
N THR A 148 -2.53 0.02 12.72
CA THR A 148 -2.41 -0.69 11.43
C THR A 148 -1.67 -2.01 11.57
N VAL A 149 -0.51 -2.01 12.24
CA VAL A 149 0.28 -3.23 12.47
C VAL A 149 -0.51 -4.25 13.28
N VAL A 150 -1.16 -3.80 14.36
CA VAL A 150 -2.03 -4.65 15.19
C VAL A 150 -3.24 -5.14 14.40
N GLY A 151 -3.85 -4.33 13.55
CA GLY A 151 -5.00 -4.74 12.74
C GLY A 151 -4.64 -5.86 11.75
N PHE A 152 -3.49 -5.78 11.08
CA PHE A 152 -3.02 -6.87 10.24
C PHE A 152 -2.66 -8.12 11.06
N HIS A 153 -2.03 -7.96 12.22
CA HIS A 153 -1.76 -9.06 13.15
C HIS A 153 -3.05 -9.75 13.62
N TYR A 154 -4.06 -8.96 13.99
CA TYR A 154 -5.39 -9.42 14.40
C TYR A 154 -6.08 -10.21 13.30
N LEU A 155 -6.01 -9.74 12.05
CA LEU A 155 -6.54 -10.49 10.90
C LEU A 155 -5.77 -11.79 10.65
N GLY A 156 -4.55 -11.94 11.15
CA GLY A 156 -3.72 -13.12 10.90
C GLY A 156 -3.18 -13.19 9.48
N VAL A 157 -2.96 -12.04 8.82
CA VAL A 157 -2.41 -12.02 7.46
C VAL A 157 -0.95 -12.48 7.47
N SER A 158 -0.64 -13.43 6.59
CA SER A 158 0.71 -13.99 6.45
C SER A 158 1.59 -13.20 5.47
N LYS A 159 0.96 -12.49 4.52
CA LYS A 159 1.64 -11.73 3.48
C LYS A 159 0.81 -10.52 3.09
N ILE A 160 1.49 -9.39 2.88
CA ILE A 160 0.88 -8.17 2.36
C ILE A 160 1.51 -7.88 0.99
N LEU A 161 0.67 -7.64 -0.02
CA LEU A 161 1.03 -7.23 -1.36
C LEU A 161 0.37 -5.89 -1.67
N ALA A 162 0.88 -5.15 -2.65
CA ALA A 162 0.27 -3.89 -3.05
C ALA A 162 0.31 -3.66 -4.57
N SER A 163 -0.64 -2.89 -5.08
CA SER A 163 -0.54 -2.31 -6.42
C SER A 163 0.59 -1.27 -6.48
N PRO A 164 0.99 -0.80 -7.68
CA PRO A 164 1.67 0.48 -7.80
C PRO A 164 0.87 1.58 -7.09
N VAL A 165 1.55 2.54 -6.45
CA VAL A 165 0.90 3.60 -5.67
C VAL A 165 0.70 4.88 -6.48
N GLN A 166 -0.50 5.46 -6.41
CA GLN A 166 -0.77 6.77 -7.02
C GLN A 166 -0.30 7.91 -6.11
N LEU A 167 0.51 8.82 -6.66
CA LEU A 167 1.23 9.84 -5.89
C LEU A 167 0.52 11.20 -5.82
N GLY A 168 -0.22 11.56 -6.87
CA GLY A 168 -0.69 12.92 -7.10
C GLY A 168 0.39 13.82 -7.71
N THR A 169 0.12 15.11 -7.82
CA THR A 169 1.00 16.13 -8.43
C THR A 169 0.83 17.49 -7.75
N GLY A 170 1.68 18.45 -8.11
CA GLY A 170 1.52 19.85 -7.72
C GLY A 170 2.32 20.23 -6.47
N PHE A 171 1.77 21.16 -5.68
CA PHE A 171 2.39 21.65 -4.45
C PHE A 171 1.35 21.73 -3.33
N ILE A 172 1.78 21.44 -2.10
CA ILE A 172 0.96 21.60 -0.89
C ILE A 172 1.62 22.58 0.08
N LYS A 173 0.80 23.19 0.93
CA LYS A 173 1.28 24.04 2.02
C LYS A 173 1.41 23.21 3.30
N VAL A 174 2.63 23.11 3.82
CA VAL A 174 2.98 22.45 5.09
C VAL A 174 3.65 23.46 6.03
N ALA A 175 4.10 23.03 7.22
CA ALA A 175 4.73 23.93 8.20
C ALA A 175 6.02 24.55 7.65
N HIS A 176 6.75 23.79 6.83
CA HIS A 176 7.95 24.25 6.11
C HIS A 176 7.65 25.10 4.85
N GLY A 177 6.40 25.49 4.61
CA GLY A 177 6.00 26.31 3.46
C GLY A 177 5.41 25.49 2.30
N MET A 178 5.64 25.93 1.06
CA MET A 178 5.15 25.20 -0.11
C MET A 178 6.11 24.07 -0.46
N MET A 179 5.60 22.84 -0.49
CA MET A 179 6.36 21.63 -0.81
C MET A 179 5.83 20.98 -2.08
N PRO A 180 6.70 20.38 -2.92
CA PRO A 180 6.26 19.60 -4.07
C PRO A 180 5.49 18.36 -3.60
N VAL A 181 4.64 17.83 -4.47
CA VAL A 181 3.95 16.54 -4.26
C VAL A 181 4.57 15.47 -5.15
N PRO A 182 4.96 14.30 -4.60
CA PRO A 182 5.04 13.98 -3.16
C PRO A 182 6.04 14.86 -2.40
N VAL A 183 5.79 15.06 -1.10
CA VAL A 183 6.76 15.72 -0.23
C VAL A 183 8.07 14.91 -0.15
N PRO A 184 9.22 15.55 0.15
CA PRO A 184 10.53 14.90 0.07
C PRO A 184 10.66 13.62 0.90
N ALA A 185 10.09 13.55 2.10
CA ALA A 185 10.11 12.34 2.93
C ALA A 185 9.35 11.17 2.26
N THR A 186 8.14 11.42 1.73
CA THR A 186 7.39 10.43 0.95
C THR A 186 8.18 9.97 -0.27
N MET A 187 8.85 10.88 -0.97
CA MET A 187 9.68 10.53 -2.13
C MET A 187 10.86 9.62 -1.72
N ASN A 188 11.50 9.89 -0.59
CA ASN A 188 12.59 9.06 -0.06
C ASN A 188 12.10 7.66 0.33
N LEU A 189 10.93 7.55 0.96
CA LEU A 189 10.31 6.27 1.33
C LEU A 189 10.02 5.39 0.12
N LEU A 190 9.61 5.99 -1.01
CA LEU A 190 9.16 5.29 -2.21
C LEU A 190 10.27 4.96 -3.22
N LYS A 191 11.55 5.22 -2.89
CA LYS A 191 12.67 4.79 -3.75
C LYS A 191 12.63 3.28 -3.98
N GLY A 192 12.53 2.88 -5.25
CA GLY A 192 12.43 1.46 -5.64
C GLY A 192 11.01 0.87 -5.60
N VAL A 193 9.99 1.66 -5.27
CA VAL A 193 8.58 1.24 -5.23
C VAL A 193 7.88 1.60 -6.53
N PRO A 194 7.18 0.66 -7.19
CA PRO A 194 6.34 0.97 -8.34
C PRO A 194 5.31 2.05 -7.99
N SER A 195 5.35 3.16 -8.71
CA SER A 195 4.50 4.31 -8.45
C SER A 195 4.15 5.02 -9.75
N TYR A 196 3.04 5.76 -9.72
CA TYR A 196 2.56 6.50 -10.89
C TYR A 196 1.81 7.76 -10.46
N SER A 197 1.56 8.64 -11.42
CA SER A 197 0.74 9.83 -11.18
C SER A 197 -0.16 10.13 -12.38
N ARG A 198 -1.38 10.61 -12.11
CA ARG A 198 -2.42 10.89 -13.11
C ARG A 198 -2.93 12.33 -13.07
N GLY A 199 -2.09 13.27 -12.64
CA GLY A 199 -2.40 14.72 -12.70
C GLY A 199 -3.43 15.21 -11.67
N ILE A 200 -3.65 14.46 -10.59
CA ILE A 200 -4.49 14.92 -9.47
C ILE A 200 -3.66 15.85 -8.59
N GLU A 201 -4.02 17.13 -8.56
CA GLU A 201 -3.35 18.18 -7.77
C GLU A 201 -3.65 18.08 -6.26
N ALA A 202 -3.19 17.00 -5.65
CA ALA A 202 -3.23 16.77 -4.22
C ALA A 202 -2.15 15.77 -3.83
N GLU A 203 -1.70 15.82 -2.58
CA GLU A 203 -0.90 14.72 -2.01
C GLU A 203 -1.80 13.49 -1.81
N LEU A 204 -1.54 12.42 -2.56
CA LEU A 204 -2.33 11.19 -2.46
C LEU A 204 -1.63 10.12 -1.61
N ALA A 205 -0.30 10.10 -1.63
CA ALA A 205 0.51 9.29 -0.72
C ALA A 205 1.12 10.20 0.36
N THR A 206 0.70 10.04 1.61
CA THR A 206 1.27 10.80 2.74
C THR A 206 2.53 10.11 3.28
N PRO A 207 3.41 10.81 4.02
CA PRO A 207 4.59 10.19 4.63
C PRO A 207 4.25 8.95 5.47
N THR A 208 3.24 9.03 6.35
CA THR A 208 2.78 7.88 7.16
C THR A 208 2.27 6.74 6.30
N GLY A 209 1.44 7.03 5.29
CA GLY A 209 0.90 6.02 4.39
C GLY A 209 2.01 5.31 3.59
N ALA A 210 3.00 6.06 3.10
CA ALA A 210 4.15 5.50 2.41
C ALA A 210 5.05 4.69 3.34
N ALA A 211 5.26 5.14 4.59
CA ALA A 211 6.04 4.40 5.57
C ALA A 211 5.37 3.06 5.91
N LEU A 212 4.06 3.05 6.14
CA LEU A 212 3.27 1.83 6.33
C LEU A 212 3.38 0.91 5.11
N LEU A 213 3.07 1.42 3.92
CA LEU A 213 3.09 0.65 2.69
C LEU A 213 4.46 -0.02 2.44
N THR A 214 5.55 0.73 2.58
CA THR A 214 6.90 0.23 2.28
C THR A 214 7.51 -0.65 3.36
N SER A 215 6.97 -0.63 4.58
CA SER A 215 7.41 -1.51 5.68
C SER A 215 6.62 -2.82 5.74
N LEU A 216 5.37 -2.79 5.26
CA LEU A 216 4.43 -3.90 5.36
C LEU A 216 4.34 -4.71 4.07
N ALA A 217 4.34 -4.06 2.90
CA ALA A 217 4.21 -4.76 1.63
C ALA A 217 5.50 -5.55 1.31
N SER A 218 5.32 -6.85 1.03
CA SER A 218 6.41 -7.76 0.66
C SER A 218 6.73 -7.76 -0.83
N SER A 219 5.76 -7.36 -1.68
CA SER A 219 5.92 -7.28 -3.12
C SER A 219 4.85 -6.38 -3.74
N TYR A 220 5.14 -5.85 -4.93
CA TYR A 220 4.26 -4.97 -5.68
C TYR A 220 3.87 -5.59 -7.02
N GLY A 221 2.61 -5.46 -7.44
CA GLY A 221 2.13 -6.06 -8.68
C GLY A 221 0.60 -6.02 -8.80
N PRO A 222 0.03 -6.74 -9.78
CA PRO A 222 -1.41 -6.91 -9.88
C PRO A 222 -1.97 -7.72 -8.71
N LEU A 223 -3.30 -7.66 -8.52
CA LEU A 223 -4.02 -8.51 -7.56
C LEU A 223 -3.71 -9.99 -7.89
N PRO A 224 -3.14 -10.77 -6.94
CA PRO A 224 -2.82 -12.17 -7.20
C PRO A 224 -4.09 -13.02 -7.42
N ALA A 225 -3.94 -14.13 -8.13
CA ALA A 225 -5.01 -15.10 -8.29
C ALA A 225 -5.33 -15.78 -6.95
N GLY A 226 -6.63 -15.95 -6.66
CA GLY A 226 -7.10 -16.56 -5.42
C GLY A 226 -8.57 -16.29 -5.19
N ARG A 227 -9.06 -16.73 -4.03
CA ARG A 227 -10.44 -16.49 -3.59
C ARG A 227 -10.46 -15.25 -2.71
N ILE A 228 -11.19 -14.22 -3.14
CA ILE A 228 -11.47 -13.05 -2.31
C ILE A 228 -12.33 -13.50 -1.14
N LEU A 229 -11.85 -13.23 0.07
CA LEU A 229 -12.53 -13.54 1.33
C LEU A 229 -13.34 -12.33 1.78
N GLU A 230 -12.71 -11.17 1.86
CA GLU A 230 -13.30 -9.92 2.37
C GLU A 230 -12.72 -8.72 1.62
N VAL A 231 -13.46 -7.60 1.61
CA VAL A 231 -12.98 -6.32 1.04
C VAL A 231 -13.36 -5.18 1.98
N GLY A 232 -12.38 -4.38 2.37
CA GLY A 232 -12.57 -3.16 3.15
C GLY A 232 -12.12 -1.92 2.39
N TYR A 233 -12.82 -0.81 2.59
CA TYR A 233 -12.51 0.50 2.01
C TYR A 233 -12.25 1.53 3.11
N GLY A 234 -11.02 2.03 3.16
CA GLY A 234 -10.63 3.11 4.07
C GLY A 234 -10.64 4.46 3.38
N ALA A 235 -11.42 5.40 3.90
CA ALA A 235 -11.62 6.69 3.27
C ALA A 235 -10.58 7.73 3.68
N GLY A 236 -10.04 8.44 2.68
CA GLY A 236 -9.21 9.61 2.91
C GLY A 236 -10.04 10.87 3.17
N THR A 237 -9.43 11.87 3.80
CA THR A 237 -10.11 13.11 4.22
C THR A 237 -10.54 13.96 3.02
N ARG A 238 -9.71 14.04 1.99
CA ARG A 238 -9.91 14.94 0.83
C ARG A 238 -11.09 14.51 -0.04
N GLU A 239 -11.75 15.49 -0.65
CA GLU A 239 -12.62 15.28 -1.82
C GLU A 239 -11.77 15.41 -3.08
N LEU A 240 -11.80 14.41 -3.94
CA LEU A 240 -10.96 14.30 -5.14
C LEU A 240 -11.85 14.02 -6.36
N PRO A 241 -11.38 14.20 -7.60
CA PRO A 241 -12.13 13.80 -8.80
C PRO A 241 -12.31 12.28 -8.98
N ILE A 242 -11.71 11.48 -8.09
CA ILE A 242 -11.80 10.02 -8.01
C ILE A 242 -12.23 9.64 -6.59
N PRO A 243 -12.73 8.41 -6.34
CA PRO A 243 -12.95 7.94 -4.98
C PRO A 243 -11.64 8.01 -4.17
N ASN A 244 -11.64 8.76 -3.06
CA ASN A 244 -10.49 8.85 -2.17
C ASN A 244 -10.55 7.71 -1.14
N LEU A 245 -10.16 6.50 -1.58
CA LEU A 245 -10.28 5.26 -0.83
C LEU A 245 -9.06 4.36 -1.03
N LEU A 246 -8.58 3.75 0.06
CA LEU A 246 -7.68 2.60 0.00
C LEU A 246 -8.55 1.36 0.05
N ARG A 247 -8.38 0.46 -0.92
CA ARG A 247 -9.07 -0.83 -0.91
C ARG A 247 -8.14 -1.92 -0.38
N LEU A 248 -8.53 -2.55 0.72
CA LEU A 248 -7.93 -3.74 1.26
C LEU A 248 -8.72 -4.96 0.78
N VAL A 249 -8.06 -5.91 0.13
CA VAL A 249 -8.65 -7.18 -0.29
C VAL A 249 -7.99 -8.29 0.51
N LEU A 250 -8.77 -9.01 1.31
CA LEU A 250 -8.32 -10.24 1.96
C LEU A 250 -8.52 -11.39 0.98
N ILE A 251 -7.46 -12.14 0.72
CA ILE A 251 -7.46 -13.19 -0.29
C ILE A 251 -6.85 -14.47 0.27
N GLU A 252 -7.53 -15.59 0.03
CA GLU A 252 -6.92 -16.90 0.11
C GLU A 252 -6.21 -17.15 -1.23
N PRO A 253 -4.88 -17.14 -1.27
CA PRO A 253 -4.14 -17.26 -2.52
C PRO A 253 -4.45 -18.61 -3.18
N ALA A 254 -4.46 -18.61 -4.52
CA ALA A 254 -4.47 -19.87 -5.25
C ALA A 254 -3.24 -20.69 -4.81
N ASN A 255 -3.47 -21.91 -4.34
CA ASN A 255 -2.40 -22.78 -3.89
C ASN A 255 -1.50 -23.12 -5.10
N GLU A 256 -0.21 -22.82 -5.06
CA GLU A 256 0.72 -23.12 -6.16
C GLU A 256 0.69 -24.62 -6.53
N ASP A 257 0.38 -25.49 -5.56
CA ASP A 257 0.23 -26.94 -5.76
C ASP A 257 -1.15 -27.40 -6.26
N ARG A 258 -2.19 -26.54 -6.23
CA ARG A 258 -3.52 -26.87 -6.76
C ARG A 258 -3.67 -26.21 -8.13
N ASN A 259 -3.08 -26.87 -9.13
CA ASN A 259 -3.21 -26.66 -10.57
C ASN A 259 -4.66 -26.36 -11.02
N LEU A 260 -5.12 -25.13 -10.86
CA LEU A 260 -6.31 -24.63 -11.54
C LEU A 260 -5.99 -23.46 -12.47
N TRP A 261 -4.79 -22.87 -12.36
CA TRP A 261 -4.29 -21.84 -13.26
C TRP A 261 -2.76 -21.90 -13.31
N SER A 262 -2.19 -22.82 -14.09
CA SER A 262 -0.83 -22.62 -14.59
C SER A 262 -0.89 -21.40 -15.51
N MET A 263 -0.55 -20.23 -14.98
CA MET A 263 -0.26 -19.08 -15.84
C MET A 263 1.02 -19.42 -16.60
N ASP A 264 0.91 -19.46 -17.92
CA ASP A 264 2.07 -19.55 -18.81
C ASP A 264 2.38 -18.15 -19.34
N GLU A 265 3.65 -17.85 -19.52
CA GLU A 265 4.10 -16.57 -20.07
C GLU A 265 4.53 -16.80 -21.52
N VAL A 266 3.88 -16.10 -22.46
CA VAL A 266 4.23 -16.16 -23.88
C VAL A 266 4.80 -14.81 -24.30
N ALA A 267 6.01 -14.81 -24.85
CA ALA A 267 6.61 -13.63 -25.45
C ALA A 267 6.13 -13.45 -26.90
N LEU A 268 5.65 -12.26 -27.24
CA LEU A 268 5.31 -11.86 -28.61
C LEU A 268 6.45 -11.01 -29.20
N LEU A 269 6.98 -11.44 -30.34
CA LEU A 269 8.01 -10.73 -31.10
C LEU A 269 7.41 -10.31 -32.45
N GLU A 270 7.32 -9.00 -32.68
CA GLU A 270 6.75 -8.42 -33.91
C GLU A 270 7.81 -7.62 -34.68
N CYS A 271 7.77 -7.71 -36.01
CA CYS A 271 8.57 -6.86 -36.90
C CYS A 271 7.84 -6.64 -38.22
N ASN A 272 8.03 -5.47 -38.83
CA ASN A 272 7.42 -5.14 -40.12
C ASN A 272 8.46 -5.21 -41.24
N LEU A 273 8.11 -5.84 -42.37
CA LEU A 273 9.01 -6.10 -43.50
C LEU A 273 8.42 -5.59 -44.84
N ASP A 274 8.95 -4.48 -45.38
CA ASP A 274 8.54 -3.92 -46.69
C ASP A 274 9.50 -4.24 -47.86
N ASP A 275 10.63 -4.89 -47.59
CA ASP A 275 11.68 -5.19 -48.57
C ASP A 275 12.03 -6.69 -48.65
N HIS A 276 11.10 -7.55 -48.27
CA HIS A 276 11.28 -9.01 -48.26
C HIS A 276 10.95 -9.67 -49.60
N ASN A 277 11.55 -10.85 -49.86
CA ASN A 277 11.13 -11.72 -50.94
C ASN A 277 10.00 -12.65 -50.44
N PRO A 278 8.80 -12.66 -51.04
CA PRO A 278 7.68 -13.50 -50.60
C PRO A 278 8.02 -15.00 -50.51
N GLU A 279 8.92 -15.50 -51.36
CA GLU A 279 9.35 -16.90 -51.33
C GLU A 279 10.14 -17.27 -50.06
N THR A 280 10.67 -16.28 -49.34
CA THR A 280 11.42 -16.50 -48.10
C THR A 280 10.53 -16.60 -46.86
N ILE A 281 9.24 -16.27 -46.95
CA ILE A 281 8.32 -16.28 -45.80
C ILE A 281 7.97 -17.69 -45.33
N PRO A 282 7.56 -18.65 -46.19
CA PRO A 282 7.32 -20.02 -45.74
C PRO A 282 8.53 -20.69 -45.05
N PRO A 283 9.77 -20.61 -45.58
CA PRO A 283 10.92 -21.18 -44.88
C PRO A 283 11.33 -20.39 -43.63
N LEU A 284 11.00 -19.10 -43.51
CA LEU A 284 11.20 -18.31 -42.28
C LEU A 284 10.27 -18.81 -41.16
N ILE A 285 8.97 -18.94 -41.44
CA ILE A 285 7.99 -19.48 -40.48
C ILE A 285 8.43 -20.86 -39.99
N SER A 286 8.83 -21.74 -40.91
CA SER A 286 9.32 -23.08 -40.55
C SER A 286 10.54 -23.02 -39.62
N LYS A 287 11.50 -22.14 -39.90
CA LYS A 287 12.70 -21.95 -39.06
C LYS A 287 12.39 -21.39 -37.67
N LEU A 288 11.40 -20.51 -37.54
CA LEU A 288 10.98 -19.96 -36.25
C LEU A 288 10.36 -21.05 -35.37
N LEU A 289 9.49 -21.88 -35.95
CA LEU A 289 8.90 -23.03 -35.26
C LEU A 289 9.97 -24.07 -34.87
N ASP A 290 10.90 -24.40 -35.78
CA ASP A 290 12.02 -25.31 -35.50
C ASP A 290 12.97 -24.77 -34.41
N ALA A 291 13.06 -23.45 -34.27
CA ALA A 291 13.84 -22.78 -33.23
C ALA A 291 13.13 -22.72 -31.87
N GLY A 292 11.90 -23.22 -31.76
CA GLY A 292 11.15 -23.31 -30.50
C GLY A 292 10.08 -22.23 -30.30
N ALA A 293 9.72 -21.46 -31.34
CA ALA A 293 8.54 -20.61 -31.28
C ALA A 293 7.28 -21.47 -31.13
N TRP A 294 6.36 -21.03 -30.27
CA TRP A 294 5.08 -21.70 -30.07
C TRP A 294 4.15 -21.55 -31.28
N ASP A 295 4.20 -20.39 -31.93
CA ASP A 295 3.48 -20.09 -33.16
C ASP A 295 4.26 -19.04 -33.97
N ALA A 296 3.98 -18.96 -35.27
CA ALA A 296 4.54 -17.96 -36.17
C ALA A 296 3.58 -17.70 -37.33
N TYR A 297 3.17 -16.44 -37.52
CA TYR A 297 2.24 -16.02 -38.55
C TYR A 297 2.67 -14.69 -39.20
N VAL A 298 1.98 -14.30 -40.27
CA VAL A 298 2.19 -13.03 -40.99
C VAL A 298 0.85 -12.34 -41.21
N GLU A 299 0.84 -11.02 -41.18
CA GLU A 299 -0.34 -10.18 -41.48
C GLU A 299 0.00 -9.20 -42.59
N ASP A 300 -0.89 -9.04 -43.58
CA ASP A 300 -0.68 -8.06 -44.64
C ASP A 300 -0.88 -6.63 -44.12
N VAL A 301 0.12 -5.76 -44.33
CA VAL A 301 0.08 -4.35 -43.92
C VAL A 301 0.43 -3.40 -45.07
N THR A 302 -0.11 -2.18 -45.05
CA THR A 302 0.32 -1.10 -45.94
C THR A 302 1.28 -0.18 -45.21
N MET A 303 2.52 -0.10 -45.67
CA MET A 303 3.58 0.67 -45.04
C MET A 303 3.80 2.04 -45.72
N LYS A 304 4.74 2.83 -45.19
CA LYS A 304 5.05 4.18 -45.68
C LYS A 304 5.27 4.19 -47.20
N GLY A 305 4.73 5.22 -47.86
CA GLY A 305 4.81 5.34 -49.32
C GLY A 305 3.90 4.37 -50.09
N GLY A 306 2.92 3.75 -49.42
CA GLY A 306 1.96 2.83 -50.05
C GLY A 306 2.56 1.48 -50.43
N ARG A 307 3.66 1.09 -49.80
CA ARG A 307 4.32 -0.19 -50.05
C ARG A 307 3.55 -1.32 -49.38
N PRO A 308 3.30 -2.44 -50.09
CA PRO A 308 2.83 -3.65 -49.43
C PRO A 308 3.95 -4.19 -48.53
N GLY A 309 3.62 -4.55 -47.30
CA GLY A 309 4.50 -5.18 -46.34
C GLY A 309 3.76 -6.26 -45.56
N ILE A 310 4.50 -6.93 -44.70
CA ILE A 310 3.99 -7.86 -43.69
C ILE A 310 4.54 -7.51 -42.31
#